data_AF-A0A5D2VVA8-F1
#
_entry.id   AF-A0A5D2VVA8-F1
#
_cell.length_a   1.000
_cell.length_b   1.000
_cell.length_c   1.000
_cell.angle_alpha   90.00
_cell.angle_beta   90.00
_cell.angle_gamma   90.00
#
_symmetry.space_group_name_H-M   'P 1'
#
loop_
_entity.id
_entity.type
_entity.pdbx_description
1 polymer ?
#
loop_
_entity_poly.entity_id
_entity_poly.type
_entity_poly.pdbx_seq_one_letter_code
_entity_poly.pdbx_strand_id
1 'polypeptide(L)'
;MLVKNYLLVDPFAPYTSILGGILACKVVYDLADLISNFYIKTYPSLTKIQRVDWNNRGISITHAISVSTLSLYFVFWSDLFFDPHLTGLMVFRNSQLSTFGLRV
;
A
#
# COMPACT_ATOMS: atom_id res chain seq x y z
N MET A 1 -12.98 -26.29 -4.51
CA MET A 1 -14.11 -25.97 -3.59
C MET A 1 -13.75 -24.97 -2.48
N LEU A 2 -12.47 -24.55 -2.34
CA LEU A 2 -12.04 -23.58 -1.31
C LEU A 2 -12.32 -22.11 -1.70
N VAL A 3 -12.10 -21.74 -2.97
CA VAL A 3 -12.32 -20.36 -3.48
C VAL A 3 -13.78 -19.91 -3.32
N LYS A 4 -14.73 -20.82 -3.52
CA LYS A 4 -16.17 -20.54 -3.32
C LYS A 4 -16.52 -20.27 -1.86
N ASN A 5 -15.85 -20.93 -0.90
CA ASN A 5 -16.09 -20.69 0.51
C ASN A 5 -15.36 -19.42 1.00
N TYR A 6 -14.16 -19.11 0.50
CA TYR A 6 -13.44 -17.87 0.84
C TYR A 6 -14.15 -16.61 0.32
N LEU A 7 -14.78 -16.68 -0.86
CA LEU A 7 -15.62 -15.61 -1.40
C LEU A 7 -16.96 -15.46 -0.66
N LEU A 8 -17.42 -16.50 0.04
CA LEU A 8 -18.67 -16.51 0.81
C LEU A 8 -18.49 -16.22 2.30
N VAL A 9 -17.24 -16.20 2.81
CA VAL A 9 -16.95 -16.01 4.25
C VAL A 9 -17.21 -14.58 4.72
N ASP A 10 -17.21 -13.57 3.85
CA ASP A 10 -17.69 -12.24 4.23
C ASP A 10 -18.29 -11.50 3.03
N PRO A 11 -19.61 -11.64 2.76
CA PRO A 11 -20.28 -10.79 1.77
C PRO A 11 -20.12 -9.29 2.10
N PHE A 12 -19.75 -8.95 3.35
CA PHE A 12 -19.45 -7.61 3.82
C PHE A 12 -17.99 -7.16 3.63
N ALA A 13 -17.04 -8.05 3.36
CA ALA A 13 -15.63 -7.71 3.14
C ALA A 13 -15.41 -6.64 2.05
N PRO A 14 -16.00 -6.73 0.84
CA PRO A 14 -15.83 -5.69 -0.16
C PRO A 14 -16.45 -4.35 0.29
N TYR A 15 -17.60 -4.37 0.97
CA TYR A 15 -18.27 -3.16 1.45
C TYR A 15 -17.47 -2.46 2.56
N THR A 16 -16.95 -3.22 3.53
CA THR A 16 -16.08 -2.71 4.59
C THR A 16 -14.75 -2.21 4.04
N SER A 17 -14.20 -2.86 3.01
CA SER A 17 -13.00 -2.40 2.31
C SER A 17 -13.23 -1.07 1.57
N ILE A 18 -14.39 -0.85 0.96
CA ILE A 18 -14.72 0.42 0.30
C ILE A 18 -14.77 1.55 1.34
N LEU A 19 -15.50 1.33 2.44
CA LEU A 19 -15.59 2.31 3.53
C LEU A 19 -14.21 2.58 4.15
N GLY A 20 -13.43 1.53 4.39
CA GLY A 20 -12.06 1.64 4.88
C GLY A 20 -11.16 2.44 3.94
N GLY A 21 -11.26 2.21 2.62
CA GLY A 21 -10.52 2.97 1.62
C GLY A 21 -10.88 4.46 1.61
N ILE A 22 -12.17 4.80 1.70
CA ILE A 22 -12.63 6.19 1.78
C ILE A 22 -12.08 6.88 3.03
N LEU A 23 -12.18 6.22 4.19
CA LEU A 23 -11.67 6.76 5.45
C LEU A 23 -10.15 6.92 5.41
N ALA A 24 -9.42 5.94 4.89
CA ALA A 24 -7.97 6.02 4.72
C ALA A 24 -7.57 7.20 3.81
N CYS A 25 -8.24 7.36 2.67
CA CYS A 25 -8.02 8.50 1.78
C CYS A 25 -8.28 9.84 2.48
N LYS A 26 -9.33 9.95 3.30
CA LYS A 26 -9.61 11.16 4.08
C LYS A 26 -8.51 11.43 5.11
N VAL A 27 -8.10 10.43 5.88
CA VAL A 27 -7.02 10.57 6.87
C VAL A 27 -5.72 11.01 6.20
N VAL A 28 -5.37 10.43 5.05
CA VAL A 28 -4.18 10.83 4.28
C VAL A 28 -4.30 12.27 3.78
N TYR A 29 -5.47 12.69 3.31
CA TYR A 29 -5.72 14.07 2.89
C TYR A 29 -5.49 15.05 4.05
N ASP A 30 -6.10 14.78 5.20
CA ASP A 30 -6.03 15.66 6.38
C ASP A 30 -4.60 15.69 6.95
N LEU A 31 -3.88 14.56 6.92
CA LEU A 31 -2.48 14.49 7.31
C LEU A 31 -1.57 15.26 6.34
N ALA A 32 -1.80 15.18 5.03
CA ALA A 32 -1.06 15.94 4.04
C ALA A 32 -1.26 17.45 4.20
N ASP A 33 -2.49 17.89 4.51
CA ASP A 33 -2.80 19.28 4.84
C ASP A 33 -2.08 19.73 6.12
N LEU A 34 -2.13 18.91 7.17
CA LEU A 34 -1.45 19.17 8.46
C LEU A 34 0.06 19.30 8.28
N ILE A 35 0.69 18.31 7.65
CA ILE A 35 2.14 18.30 7.39
C ILE A 35 2.51 19.52 6.54
N SER A 36 1.77 19.81 5.48
CA SER A 36 2.06 20.97 4.63
C SER A 36 1.96 22.28 5.41
N ASN A 37 0.99 22.42 6.31
CA ASN A 37 0.83 23.61 7.16
C ASN A 37 1.98 23.79 8.16
N PHE A 38 2.48 22.70 8.76
CA PHE A 38 3.59 22.76 9.72
C PHE A 38 4.96 22.93 9.07
N TYR A 39 5.24 22.22 7.97
CA TYR A 39 6.58 22.13 7.39
C TYR A 39 6.81 23.07 6.20
N ILE A 40 5.75 23.47 5.47
CA ILE A 40 5.88 24.30 4.28
C ILE A 40 5.40 25.72 4.58
N LYS A 41 6.34 26.63 4.85
CA LYS A 41 6.05 28.04 5.19
C LYS A 41 5.22 28.78 4.12
N THR A 42 5.31 28.36 2.86
CA THR A 42 4.55 28.95 1.74
C THR A 42 3.10 28.45 1.69
N TYR A 43 2.81 27.30 2.28
CA TYR A 43 1.50 26.65 2.20
C TYR A 43 0.33 27.49 2.74
N PRO A 44 0.47 28.19 3.89
CA PRO A 44 -0.57 29.10 4.39
C PRO A 44 -0.89 30.24 3.43
N SER A 45 0.09 30.69 2.62
CA SER A 45 -0.07 31.79 1.66
C SER A 45 -0.75 31.39 0.35
N LEU A 46 -0.93 30.08 0.10
CA LEU A 46 -1.57 29.58 -1.11
C LEU A 46 -3.07 29.86 -1.12
N THR A 47 -3.60 30.17 -2.31
CA THR A 47 -5.05 30.26 -2.52
C THR A 47 -5.71 28.89 -2.31
N LYS A 48 -7.02 28.89 -2.05
CA LYS A 48 -7.79 27.65 -1.81
C LYS A 48 -7.63 26.62 -2.93
N ILE A 49 -7.59 27.06 -4.19
CA ILE A 49 -7.46 26.18 -5.36
C ILE A 49 -6.06 25.57 -5.44
N GLN A 50 -5.02 26.38 -5.23
CA GLN A 50 -3.64 25.88 -5.19
C GLN A 50 -3.41 24.90 -4.04
N ARG A 51 -4.07 25.14 -2.90
CA ARG A 51 -4.03 24.23 -1.75
C ARG A 51 -4.65 22.87 -2.06
N VAL A 52 -5.77 22.85 -2.76
CA VAL A 52 -6.40 21.60 -3.21
C VAL A 52 -5.51 20.85 -4.20
N ASP A 53 -4.92 21.54 -5.19
CA ASP A 53 -3.96 20.90 -6.12
C ASP A 53 -2.74 20.34 -5.38
N TRP A 54 -2.20 21.10 -4.42
CA TRP A 54 -1.08 20.68 -3.59
C TRP A 54 -1.41 19.40 -2.81
N ASN A 55 -2.55 19.36 -2.12
CA ASN A 55 -2.96 18.19 -1.35
C ASN A 55 -3.25 16.98 -2.24
N ASN A 56 -3.82 17.19 -3.43
CA ASN A 56 -4.04 16.12 -4.39
C ASN A 56 -2.71 15.51 -4.87
N ARG A 57 -1.68 16.33 -5.11
CA ARG A 57 -0.31 15.84 -5.39
C ARG A 57 0.25 15.05 -4.22
N GLY A 58 0.03 15.53 -2.98
CA GLY A 58 0.43 14.83 -1.76
C GLY A 58 -0.18 13.42 -1.63
N ILE A 59 -1.46 13.27 -1.98
CA ILE A 59 -2.13 11.95 -2.01
C ILE A 59 -1.49 11.04 -3.04
N SER A 60 -1.25 11.51 -4.26
CA SER A 60 -0.65 10.70 -5.33
C SER A 60 0.74 10.20 -4.96
N ILE A 61 1.56 11.05 -4.31
CA ILE A 61 2.87 10.65 -3.79
C ILE A 61 2.72 9.58 -2.71
N THR A 62 1.80 9.79 -1.76
CA THR A 62 1.54 8.82 -0.69
C THR A 62 1.10 7.47 -1.26
N HIS A 63 0.20 7.47 -2.24
CA HIS A 63 -0.24 6.26 -2.92
C HIS A 63 0.94 5.53 -3.59
N ALA A 64 1.80 6.26 -4.30
CA ALA A 64 2.97 5.67 -4.96
C ALA A 64 3.95 5.04 -3.94
N ILE A 65 4.19 5.72 -2.81
CA ILE A 65 5.03 5.18 -1.72
C ILE A 65 4.40 3.93 -1.12
N SER A 66 3.08 3.94 -0.87
CA SER A 66 2.36 2.78 -0.32
C SER A 66 2.47 1.56 -1.23
N VAL A 67 2.21 1.71 -2.53
CA VAL A 67 2.32 0.62 -3.51
C VAL A 67 3.75 0.12 -3.62
N SER A 68 4.72 1.03 -3.64
CA SER A 68 6.15 0.67 -3.70
C SER A 68 6.59 -0.10 -2.45
N THR A 69 6.20 0.38 -1.27
CA THR A 69 6.52 -0.25 0.02
C THR A 69 5.86 -1.62 0.13
N LEU A 70 4.59 -1.73 -0.27
CA LEU A 70 3.86 -3.00 -0.28
C LEU A 70 4.50 -4.01 -1.24
N SER A 71 4.92 -3.55 -2.42
CA SER A 71 5.64 -4.38 -3.40
C SER A 71 6.98 -4.87 -2.84
N LEU A 72 7.78 -3.97 -2.25
CA LEU A 72 9.05 -4.34 -1.61
C LEU A 72 8.82 -5.32 -0.45
N TYR A 73 7.80 -5.08 0.39
CA TYR A 73 7.42 -5.97 1.46
C TYR A 73 7.07 -7.37 0.94
N PHE A 74 6.29 -7.46 -0.13
CA PHE A 74 5.96 -8.76 -0.73
C PHE A 74 7.18 -9.49 -1.29
N VAL A 75 8.12 -8.77 -1.91
CA VAL A 75 9.30 -9.39 -2.55
C VAL A 75 10.34 -9.82 -1.54
N PHE A 76 10.58 -9.03 -0.50
CA PHE A 76 11.69 -9.24 0.44
C PHE A 76 11.29 -9.91 1.74
N TRP A 77 10.07 -9.66 2.21
CA TRP A 77 9.68 -9.96 3.58
C TRP A 77 8.49 -10.92 3.70
N SER A 78 7.67 -11.02 2.65
CA SER A 78 6.48 -11.86 2.71
C SER A 78 6.79 -13.30 2.33
N ASP A 79 6.30 -14.22 3.15
CA ASP A 79 6.26 -15.65 2.86
C ASP A 79 5.25 -16.01 1.75
N LEU A 80 4.61 -15.03 1.09
CA LEU A 80 3.72 -15.24 -0.05
C LEU A 80 4.39 -16.05 -1.17
N PHE A 81 5.72 -15.98 -1.27
CA PHE A 81 6.53 -16.74 -2.24
C PHE A 81 7.30 -17.92 -1.61
N PHE A 82 7.07 -18.24 -0.34
CA PHE A 82 7.75 -19.30 0.41
C PHE A 82 6.77 -20.43 0.75
N ASP A 83 6.80 -21.54 0.00
CA ASP A 83 5.98 -22.73 0.24
C ASP A 83 6.87 -24.00 0.30
N PRO A 84 6.81 -24.82 1.37
CA PRO A 84 7.61 -26.03 1.48
C PRO A 84 6.99 -27.32 0.91
N HIS A 85 5.77 -27.35 0.35
CA HIS A 85 5.05 -28.61 0.07
C HIS A 85 4.41 -28.83 -1.32
N LEU A 86 4.76 -28.09 -2.39
CA LEU A 86 4.12 -28.28 -3.72
C LEU A 86 5.09 -28.41 -4.93
N THR A 87 4.97 -29.55 -5.64
CA THR A 87 5.71 -30.01 -6.83
C THR A 87 5.35 -29.27 -8.14
N GLY A 88 5.31 -27.94 -8.14
CA GLY A 88 5.11 -27.10 -9.35
C GLY A 88 4.30 -25.83 -9.08
N LEU A 89 4.48 -24.79 -9.92
CA LEU A 89 3.91 -23.43 -9.79
C LEU A 89 4.45 -22.64 -8.57
N MET A 90 5.04 -21.45 -8.79
CA MET A 90 5.57 -20.45 -7.81
C MET A 90 6.51 -20.95 -6.68
N VAL A 91 6.71 -22.25 -6.51
CA VAL A 91 7.37 -22.88 -5.35
C VAL A 91 8.84 -23.28 -5.60
N PHE A 92 9.38 -23.11 -6.82
CA PHE A 92 10.83 -23.33 -7.09
C PHE A 92 11.70 -22.06 -6.97
N ARG A 93 11.17 -20.95 -6.45
CA ARG A 93 11.84 -19.64 -6.53
C ARG A 93 12.26 -19.12 -5.16
N ASN A 94 13.57 -18.91 -5.02
CA ASN A 94 14.21 -18.22 -3.90
C ASN A 94 13.72 -16.77 -3.78
N SER A 95 13.52 -16.27 -2.56
CA SER A 95 13.40 -14.81 -2.31
C SER A 95 14.79 -14.15 -2.47
N GLN A 96 14.83 -12.89 -2.92
CA GLN A 96 16.09 -12.18 -3.25
C GLN A 96 17.08 -12.13 -2.07
N LEU A 97 16.57 -12.09 -0.84
CA LEU A 97 17.41 -12.08 0.36
C LEU A 97 18.22 -13.38 0.53
N SER A 98 17.65 -14.53 0.17
CA SER A 98 18.32 -15.84 0.28
C SER A 98 19.41 -16.06 -0.77
N THR A 99 19.39 -15.31 -1.88
CA THR A 99 20.42 -15.46 -2.94
C THR A 99 21.52 -14.40 -2.81
N PHE A 100 21.19 -13.23 -2.25
CA PHE A 100 22.15 -12.15 -2.02
C PHE A 100 23.09 -12.45 -0.84
N GLY A 101 22.61 -13.12 0.21
CA GLY A 101 23.44 -13.51 1.36
C GLY A 101 24.34 -14.74 1.13
N LEU A 102 24.08 -15.55 0.09
CA LEU A 102 24.76 -16.84 -0.17
C LEU A 102 25.62 -16.84 -1.45
N ARG A 103 25.88 -15.65 -2.03
CA ARG A 103 26.91 -15.45 -3.07
C ARG A 103 28.12 -14.71 -2.48
N VAL A 104 28.76 -15.34 -1.50
CA VAL A 104 30.20 -15.26 -1.21
C VAL A 104 30.65 -16.68 -0.90
#